data_AF-A0A940SW97-F1
#
_entry.id   AF-A0A940SW97-F1
#
_cell.length_a   1.000
_cell.length_b   1.000
_cell.length_c   1.000
_cell.angle_alpha   90.00
_cell.angle_beta   90.00
_cell.angle_gamma   90.00
#
_symmetry.space_group_name_H-M   'P 1'
#
loop_
_entity.id
_entity.type
_entity.pdbx_description
1 polymer ?
#
loop_
_entity_poly.entity_id
_entity_poly.type
_entity_poly.pdbx_seq_one_letter_code
_entity_poly.pdbx_strand_id
1 'polypeptide(L)'
;MTEYEKKTNLVLESIAETIMALDETLSQIETSHQETTRTREMKKWYEEKKAIHELKRLLYDNGKYNTYDPNELKKTEAYFDIFIN
;
A
#
# COMPACT_ATOMS: atom_id res chain seq x y z
N MET A 1 -3.34 26.83 -14.72
CA MET A 1 -3.54 25.39 -14.53
C MET A 1 -4.99 25.07 -14.79
N THR A 2 -5.28 24.18 -15.74
CA THR A 2 -6.64 23.71 -16.02
C THR A 2 -7.16 22.84 -14.87
N GLU A 3 -8.48 22.64 -14.76
CA GLU A 3 -9.05 21.74 -13.73
C GLU A 3 -8.54 20.30 -13.88
N TYR A 4 -8.30 19.87 -15.12
CA TYR A 4 -7.72 18.55 -15.43
C TYR A 4 -6.28 18.41 -14.90
N GLU A 5 -5.45 19.44 -15.10
CA GLU A 5 -4.09 19.47 -14.55
C GLU A 5 -4.09 19.44 -13.02
N LYS A 6 -4.99 20.18 -12.37
CA LYS A 6 -5.15 20.15 -10.90
C LYS A 6 -5.53 18.76 -10.41
N LYS A 7 -6.52 18.12 -11.04
CA LYS A 7 -6.93 16.75 -10.69
C LYS A 7 -5.78 15.76 -10.85
N THR A 8 -5.02 15.86 -11.95
CA THR A 8 -3.86 14.99 -12.20
C THR A 8 -2.78 15.17 -11.15
N ASN A 9 -2.45 16.42 -10.78
CA ASN A 9 -1.46 16.71 -9.75
C ASN A 9 -1.85 16.14 -8.38
N LEU A 10 -3.11 16.29 -7.97
CA LEU A 10 -3.59 15.71 -6.71
C LEU A 10 -3.42 14.18 -6.66
N VAL A 11 -3.67 13.50 -7.78
CA VAL A 11 -3.50 12.03 -7.85
C VAL A 11 -2.03 11.63 -7.75
N LEU A 12 -1.15 12.39 -8.40
CA LEU A 12 0.29 12.17 -8.30
C LEU A 12 0.81 12.44 -6.88
N GLU A 13 0.27 13.46 -6.21
CA GLU A 13 0.55 13.74 -4.79
C GLU A 13 0.12 12.57 -3.91
N SER A 14 -1.11 12.06 -4.06
CA SER A 14 -1.58 10.88 -3.28
C SER A 14 -0.77 9.61 -3.55
N ILE A 15 -0.31 9.40 -4.79
CA ILE A 15 0.60 8.29 -5.12
C ILE A 15 1.94 8.47 -4.40
N ALA A 16 2.51 9.67 -4.42
CA ALA A 16 3.77 9.97 -3.75
C ALA A 16 3.65 9.79 -2.22
N GLU A 17 2.57 10.29 -1.62
CA GLU A 17 2.26 10.11 -0.19
C GLU A 17 2.15 8.63 0.18
N THR A 18 1.50 7.81 -0.65
CA THR A 18 1.38 6.36 -0.42
C THR A 18 2.74 5.68 -0.41
N ILE A 19 3.64 6.06 -1.33
CA ILE A 19 5.00 5.49 -1.41
C ILE A 19 5.84 5.96 -0.23
N MET A 20 5.79 7.24 0.13
CA MET A 20 6.53 7.78 1.28
C MET A 20 6.09 7.11 2.59
N ALA A 21 4.79 6.90 2.78
CA ALA A 21 4.26 6.20 3.94
C ALA A 21 4.72 4.74 3.99
N LEU A 22 4.81 4.06 2.84
CA LEU A 22 5.36 2.71 2.75
C LEU A 22 6.84 2.68 3.17
N ASP A 23 7.67 3.57 2.61
CA ASP A 23 9.10 3.64 2.93
C ASP A 23 9.34 3.88 4.42
N GLU A 24 8.58 4.80 5.03
CA GLU A 24 8.63 5.06 6.47
C GLU A 24 8.27 3.81 7.28
N THR A 25 7.16 3.16 6.93
CA THR A 25 6.67 1.97 7.63
C THR A 25 7.67 0.81 7.51
N LEU A 26 8.25 0.57 6.33
CA LEU A 26 9.26 -0.46 6.12
C LEU A 26 10.53 -0.21 6.93
N SER A 27 10.96 1.05 7.04
CA SER A 27 12.09 1.45 7.88
C SER A 27 11.82 1.20 9.37
N GLN A 28 10.61 1.50 9.85
CA GLN A 28 10.19 1.22 11.21
C GLN A 28 10.16 -0.29 11.51
N ILE A 29 9.71 -1.12 10.56
CA ILE A 29 9.70 -2.58 10.72
C ILE A 29 11.13 -3.13 10.78
N GLU A 30 12.04 -2.63 9.95
CA GLU A 30 13.44 -3.08 9.93
C GLU A 30 14.18 -2.75 11.23
N THR A 31 13.90 -1.57 11.78
CA THR A 31 14.52 -1.09 13.03
C THR A 31 13.88 -1.69 14.28
N SER A 32 12.74 -2.37 14.16
CA SER A 32 12.13 -3.10 15.27
C SER A 32 12.92 -4.38 15.61
N HIS A 33 13.44 -4.43 16.83
CA HIS A 33 14.14 -5.60 17.37
C HIS A 33 13.25 -6.52 18.22
N GLN A 34 11.96 -6.19 18.35
CA GLN A 34 11.04 -6.93 19.22
C GLN A 34 10.52 -8.23 18.60
N GLU A 35 10.71 -8.42 17.29
CA GLU A 35 10.07 -9.47 16.51
C GLU A 35 11.06 -10.41 15.83
N THR A 36 10.60 -11.63 15.55
CA THR A 36 11.40 -12.59 14.78
C THR A 36 11.60 -12.11 13.35
N THR A 37 12.69 -12.52 12.69
CA THR A 37 12.95 -12.21 11.27
C THR A 37 11.76 -12.59 10.37
N ARG A 38 11.17 -13.78 10.60
CA ARG A 38 9.98 -14.22 9.85
C ARG A 38 8.79 -13.28 10.03
N THR A 39 8.50 -12.86 11.26
CA THR A 39 7.40 -11.93 11.54
C THR A 39 7.62 -10.59 10.85
N ARG A 40 8.86 -10.05 10.90
CA ARG A 40 9.22 -8.79 10.23
C ARG A 40 9.05 -8.88 8.72
N GLU A 41 9.57 -9.93 8.09
CA GLU A 41 9.40 -10.16 6.64
C GLU A 41 7.92 -10.24 6.25
N MET A 42 7.11 -10.90 7.08
CA MET A 42 5.67 -11.05 6.83
C MET A 42 4.93 -9.71 6.95
N LYS A 43 5.32 -8.87 7.91
CA LYS A 43 4.79 -7.49 8.05
C LYS A 43 5.19 -6.60 6.88
N LYS A 44 6.44 -6.66 6.43
CA LYS A 44 6.87 -5.90 5.25
C LYS A 44 6.05 -6.25 4.02
N TRP A 45 5.91 -7.56 3.75
CA TRP A 45 5.07 -8.03 2.65
C TRP A 45 3.63 -7.53 2.75
N TYR A 46 3.06 -7.52 3.96
CA TYR A 46 1.70 -7.05 4.18
C TYR A 46 1.55 -5.56 3.85
N GLU A 47 2.45 -4.71 4.35
CA GLU A 47 2.43 -3.27 4.07
C GLU A 47 2.69 -2.97 2.59
N GLU A 48 3.57 -3.72 1.92
CA GLU A 48 3.76 -3.63 0.46
C GLU A 48 2.46 -3.95 -0.29
N LYS A 49 1.75 -5.03 0.09
CA LYS A 49 0.47 -5.41 -0.54
C LYS A 49 -0.61 -4.36 -0.32
N LYS A 50 -0.69 -3.80 0.88
CA LYS A 50 -1.61 -2.71 1.22
C LYS A 50 -1.34 -1.46 0.40
N ALA A 51 -0.07 -1.03 0.30
CA ALA A 51 0.31 0.11 -0.52
C ALA A 51 -0.01 -0.12 -2.01
N ILE A 52 0.30 -1.31 -2.55
CA ILE A 52 -0.06 -1.68 -3.93
C ILE A 52 -1.58 -1.62 -4.15
N HIS A 53 -2.37 -2.13 -3.21
CA HIS A 53 -3.83 -2.08 -3.29
C HIS A 53 -4.35 -0.64 -3.35
N GLU A 54 -3.79 0.25 -2.52
CA GLU A 54 -4.16 1.66 -2.51
C GLU A 54 -3.76 2.37 -3.81
N LEU A 55 -2.57 2.11 -4.34
CA LEU A 55 -2.15 2.62 -5.64
C LEU A 55 -3.09 2.15 -6.77
N LYS A 56 -3.51 0.89 -6.76
CA LYS A 56 -4.50 0.38 -7.74
C LYS A 56 -5.84 1.09 -7.60
N ARG A 57 -6.31 1.37 -6.38
CA ARG A 57 -7.55 2.13 -6.12
C ARG A 57 -7.43 3.55 -6.69
N LEU A 58 -6.35 4.26 -6.35
CA LEU A 58 -6.08 5.62 -6.85
C LEU A 58 -6.06 5.68 -8.38
N LEU A 59 -5.43 4.71 -9.04
CA LEU A 59 -5.41 4.65 -10.50
C LEU A 59 -6.78 4.30 -11.10
N TYR A 60 -7.55 3.42 -10.45
CA TYR A 60 -8.90 3.04 -10.87
C TYR A 60 -9.87 4.21 -10.79
N ASP A 61 -9.87 4.93 -9.67
CA ASP A 61 -10.72 6.12 -9.43
C ASP A 61 -10.45 7.23 -10.47
N ASN A 62 -9.30 7.17 -11.14
CA ASN A 62 -8.88 8.11 -12.18
C ASN A 62 -8.91 7.53 -13.60
N GLY A 63 -9.50 6.34 -13.79
CA GLY A 63 -9.65 5.70 -15.09
C GLY A 63 -8.33 5.31 -15.76
N LYS A 64 -7.25 5.15 -14.97
CA LYS A 64 -5.92 4.72 -15.43
C LYS A 64 -5.66 3.24 -15.16
N TYR A 65 -6.53 2.58 -14.41
CA TYR A 65 -6.45 1.15 -14.11
C TYR A 65 -7.86 0.56 -14.10
N ASN A 66 -8.08 -0.58 -14.76
CA ASN A 66 -9.44 -1.11 -14.97
C ASN A 66 -9.77 -2.34 -14.11
N THR A 67 -8.76 -2.99 -13.54
CA THR A 67 -8.89 -4.30 -12.87
C THR A 67 -8.68 -4.20 -11.37
N TYR A 68 -9.33 -3.23 -10.73
CA TYR A 68 -9.31 -3.09 -9.27
C TYR A 68 -10.29 -4.09 -8.63
N ASP A 69 -9.79 -4.91 -7.69
CA ASP A 69 -10.61 -5.77 -6.83
C ASP A 69 -10.64 -5.18 -5.41
N PRO A 70 -11.76 -4.57 -4.96
CA PRO A 70 -11.86 -3.99 -3.62
C PRO A 70 -11.75 -5.03 -2.48
N ASN A 71 -11.85 -6.32 -2.79
CA ASN A 71 -11.69 -7.39 -1.81
C ASN A 71 -10.29 -8.03 -1.84
N GLU A 72 -9.37 -7.55 -2.68
CA GLU A 72 -7.98 -8.05 -2.73
C GLU A 72 -7.32 -7.93 -1.35
N LEU A 73 -7.45 -6.78 -0.69
CA LEU A 73 -6.82 -6.54 0.61
C LEU A 73 -7.35 -7.48 1.70
N LYS A 74 -8.67 -7.78 1.72
CA LYS A 74 -9.25 -8.73 2.69
C LYS A 74 -8.64 -10.14 2.59
N LYS A 75 -8.33 -10.59 1.37
CA LYS A 75 -7.67 -11.89 1.15
C LYS A 75 -6.24 -11.85 1.70
N THR A 76 -5.55 -10.73 1.51
CA THR A 76 -4.22 -10.49 2.06
C THR A 76 -4.23 -10.44 3.59
N GLU A 77 -5.18 -9.74 4.20
CA GLU A 77 -5.37 -9.66 5.67
C GLU A 77 -5.60 -11.05 6.26
N ALA A 78 -6.51 -11.84 5.69
CA ALA A 78 -6.76 -13.20 6.16
C ALA A 78 -5.51 -14.10 6.09
N TYR A 79 -4.70 -13.98 5.03
CA TYR A 79 -3.45 -14.71 4.91
C TYR A 79 -2.42 -14.25 5.95
N PHE A 80 -2.30 -12.94 6.15
CA PHE A 80 -1.39 -12.35 7.11
C PHE A 80 -1.73 -12.81 8.54
N ASP A 81 -3.00 -12.75 8.93
CA ASP A 81 -3.48 -13.18 10.25
C ASP A 81 -3.16 -14.65 10.55
N ILE A 82 -3.24 -15.54 9.56
CA ILE A 82 -2.87 -16.95 9.71
C ILE A 82 -1.36 -17.12 9.96
N PHE A 83 -0.53 -16.22 9.42
CA PHE A 83 0.93 -16.35 9.46
C PHE A 83 1.58 -15.72 10.69
N ILE A 84 0.94 -14.71 11.29
CA ILE A 84 1.47 -14.01 12.45
C ILE A 84 0.96 -14.54 13.79
N ASN A 85 -0.15 -15.28 13.79
CA ASN A 85 -0.70 -15.99 14.96
C ASN A 85 -0.16 -17.42 15.04
#